data_AF-A0A916V0W9-F1
#
_entry.id   AF-A0A916V0W9-F1
#
_cell.length_a   1.000
_cell.length_b   1.000
_cell.length_c   1.000
_cell.angle_alpha   90.00
_cell.angle_beta   90.00
_cell.angle_gamma   90.00
#
_symmetry.space_group_name_H-M   'P 1'
#
loop_
_entity.id
_entity.type
_entity.pdbx_description
1 polymer ?
#
loop_
_entity_poly.entity_id
_entity_poly.type
_entity_poly.pdbx_seq_one_letter_code
_entity_poly.pdbx_strand_id
1 'polypeptide(L)'
;MLKLGLKTAQVMAADPGRDLGIEPRTISMDFVSLFITIPRLCGSQLQHPDAGILLRLLLLAPLLEEWIIRAGLQEWTIGRSEHYRLEVQAAAVPTGLPAILSTLLPILAPVLLSATGFSLLHLSAGLFMAGMVFVPGLVLALVYQATRDWRLCALVHSFFNAFALCFCGF
;
A
#
# COMPACT_ATOMS: atom_id res chain seq x y z
N MET A 1 -29.41 -36.31 3.70
CA MET A 1 -27.94 -36.45 3.77
C MET A 1 -27.31 -35.07 3.64
N LEU A 2 -26.89 -34.47 4.76
CA LEU A 2 -25.73 -33.58 4.84
C LEU A 2 -25.43 -33.39 6.34
N LYS A 3 -24.29 -33.91 6.79
CA LYS A 3 -23.85 -33.90 8.18
C LYS A 3 -23.35 -32.50 8.56
N LEU A 4 -23.92 -31.93 9.63
CA LEU A 4 -23.33 -30.86 10.43
C LEU A 4 -21.97 -31.31 10.98
N GLY A 5 -20.99 -30.41 10.96
CA GLY A 5 -19.67 -30.59 11.55
C GLY A 5 -19.23 -29.35 12.32
N LEU A 6 -19.98 -28.99 13.37
CA LEU A 6 -19.61 -27.97 14.34
C LEU A 6 -18.51 -28.56 15.24
N LYS A 7 -17.25 -28.20 15.02
CA LYS A 7 -16.16 -28.53 15.97
C LYS A 7 -16.10 -27.45 17.04
N THR A 8 -16.71 -27.75 18.17
CA THR A 8 -16.51 -27.12 19.47
C THR A 8 -15.05 -27.31 19.88
N ALA A 9 -14.28 -26.23 19.96
CA ALA A 9 -12.97 -26.26 20.58
C ALA A 9 -13.16 -26.38 22.10
N GLN A 10 -12.72 -27.50 22.66
CA GLN A 10 -12.65 -27.73 24.10
C GLN A 10 -11.65 -26.74 24.71
N VAL A 11 -12.13 -25.97 25.68
CA VAL A 11 -11.29 -25.19 26.60
C VAL A 11 -10.56 -26.19 27.49
N MET A 12 -9.27 -26.42 27.22
CA MET A 12 -8.37 -27.12 28.12
C MET A 12 -8.04 -26.21 29.31
N ALA A 13 -8.19 -26.78 30.50
CA ALA A 13 -7.86 -26.18 31.78
C ALA A 13 -6.40 -25.69 31.81
N ALA A 14 -6.21 -24.47 32.31
CA ALA A 14 -4.92 -23.86 32.52
C ALA A 14 -4.18 -24.53 33.69
N ASP A 15 -2.95 -24.97 33.42
CA ASP A 15 -1.95 -25.43 34.37
C ASP A 15 -1.24 -24.19 34.98
N PRO A 16 -1.39 -23.87 36.27
CA PRO A 16 -0.96 -22.57 36.84
C PRO A 16 0.53 -22.52 37.21
N GLY A 17 1.38 -23.38 36.64
CA GLY A 17 2.75 -23.59 37.12
C GLY A 17 3.87 -23.53 36.09
N ARG A 18 3.61 -23.09 34.85
CA ARG A 18 4.67 -22.94 33.83
C ARG A 18 4.96 -21.48 33.55
N ASP A 19 6.07 -21.00 34.13
CA ASP A 19 6.83 -19.87 33.61
C ASP A 19 7.27 -20.20 32.19
N LEU A 20 6.37 -19.96 31.24
CA LEU A 20 6.72 -19.82 29.84
C LEU A 20 7.46 -18.48 29.76
N GLY A 21 8.79 -18.56 29.80
CA GLY A 21 9.72 -17.49 29.43
C GLY A 21 9.51 -17.08 27.97
N ILE A 22 8.33 -16.53 27.68
CA ILE A 22 8.04 -15.80 26.46
C ILE A 22 8.61 -14.42 26.72
N GLU A 23 9.93 -14.33 26.60
CA GLU A 23 10.58 -13.08 26.25
C GLU A 23 9.79 -12.50 25.06
N PRO A 24 9.17 -11.32 25.20
CA PRO A 24 8.55 -10.67 24.06
C PRO A 24 9.69 -10.42 23.07
N ARG A 25 9.74 -11.20 21.98
CA ARG A 25 10.54 -10.85 20.81
C ARG A 25 9.96 -9.54 20.30
N THR A 26 10.48 -8.46 20.83
CA THR A 26 10.50 -7.16 20.17
C THR A 26 11.08 -7.43 18.79
N ILE A 27 10.20 -7.44 17.80
CA ILE A 27 10.63 -7.39 16.41
C ILE A 27 11.17 -5.96 16.24
N SER A 28 12.39 -5.70 16.71
CA SER A 28 13.13 -4.56 16.21
C SER A 28 13.57 -4.98 14.80
N MET A 29 12.79 -4.55 13.81
CA MET A 29 13.30 -4.50 12.44
C MET A 29 14.36 -3.42 12.43
N ASP A 30 15.56 -3.78 12.87
CA ASP A 30 16.71 -2.89 12.76
C ASP A 30 16.87 -2.56 11.27
N PHE A 31 17.10 -1.28 10.95
CA PHE A 31 17.31 -0.83 9.57
C PHE A 31 18.33 -1.73 8.84
N VAL A 32 19.33 -2.23 9.55
CA VAL A 32 20.35 -3.18 9.07
C VAL A 32 19.74 -4.51 8.59
N SER A 33 18.75 -5.05 9.30
CA SER A 33 18.02 -6.27 8.89
C SER A 33 17.12 -6.01 7.67
N LEU A 34 16.55 -4.80 7.54
CA LEU A 34 15.84 -4.39 6.33
C LEU A 34 16.78 -4.41 5.12
N PHE A 35 17.98 -3.83 5.25
CA PHE A 35 18.99 -3.81 4.19
C PHE A 35 19.51 -5.20 3.79
N ILE A 36 19.68 -6.13 4.74
CA ILE A 36 20.11 -7.52 4.44
C ILE A 36 19.02 -8.32 3.74
N THR A 37 17.74 -7.98 3.92
CA THR A 37 16.63 -8.74 3.33
C THR A 37 16.33 -8.29 1.89
N ILE A 38 16.66 -7.05 1.52
CA ILE A 38 16.36 -6.49 0.19
C ILE A 38 16.89 -7.35 -0.98
N PRO A 39 18.12 -7.87 -0.98
CA PRO A 39 18.60 -8.73 -2.06
C PRO A 39 17.79 -10.03 -2.22
N ARG A 40 17.16 -10.54 -1.15
CA ARG A 40 16.28 -11.72 -1.19
C ARG A 40 14.88 -11.42 -1.72
N LEU A 41 14.50 -10.14 -1.81
CA LEU A 41 13.22 -9.69 -2.37
C LEU A 41 13.32 -9.52 -3.89
N CYS A 42 14.53 -9.42 -4.41
CA CYS A 42 14.80 -9.31 -5.84
C CYS A 42 14.67 -10.69 -6.47
N GLY A 43 13.66 -10.89 -7.32
CA GLY A 43 13.54 -12.10 -8.13
C GLY A 43 14.77 -12.28 -9.04
N SER A 44 15.00 -13.49 -9.54
CA SER A 44 16.16 -13.82 -10.39
C SER A 44 16.31 -12.91 -11.62
N GLN A 45 15.20 -12.37 -12.14
CA GLN A 45 15.19 -11.41 -13.26
C GLN A 45 15.78 -10.03 -12.92
N LEU A 46 15.82 -9.65 -11.65
CA LEU A 46 16.32 -8.33 -11.21
C LEU A 46 17.83 -8.34 -10.92
N GLN A 47 18.47 -9.51 -10.86
CA GLN A 47 19.91 -9.65 -10.61
C GLN A 47 20.74 -9.34 -11.87
N HIS A 48 20.20 -9.61 -13.04
CA HIS A 48 20.82 -9.30 -14.34
C HIS A 48 19.77 -8.73 -15.30
N PRO A 49 19.28 -7.50 -15.06
CA PRO A 49 18.22 -6.92 -15.87
C PRO A 49 18.76 -6.60 -17.27
N ASP A 50 18.13 -7.18 -18.29
CA ASP A 50 18.37 -6.78 -19.68
C ASP A 50 17.72 -5.43 -20.01
N ALA A 51 18.03 -4.88 -21.19
CA ALA A 51 17.48 -3.58 -21.62
C ALA A 51 15.95 -3.56 -21.70
N GLY A 52 15.31 -4.69 -22.00
CA GLY A 52 13.85 -4.81 -22.06
C GLY A 52 13.20 -4.76 -20.68
N ILE A 53 13.80 -5.44 -19.70
CA ILE A 53 13.40 -5.38 -18.29
C ILE A 53 13.54 -3.95 -17.76
N LEU A 54 14.66 -3.27 -18.06
CA LEU A 54 14.86 -1.88 -17.67
C LEU A 54 13.83 -0.95 -18.31
N LEU A 55 13.56 -1.08 -19.62
CA LEU A 55 12.53 -0.29 -20.30
C LEU A 55 11.14 -0.51 -19.67
N ARG A 56 10.82 -1.76 -19.33
CA ARG A 56 9.54 -2.08 -18.70
C ARG A 56 9.44 -1.50 -17.29
N LEU A 57 10.44 -1.71 -16.43
CA LEU A 57 10.41 -1.31 -15.02
C LEU A 57 10.56 0.20 -14.83
N LEU A 58 11.37 0.87 -15.66
CA LEU A 58 11.69 2.28 -15.50
C LEU A 58 10.79 3.20 -16.31
N LEU A 59 10.04 2.68 -17.29
CA LEU A 59 9.20 3.51 -18.15
C LEU A 59 7.79 2.95 -18.34
N LEU A 60 7.65 1.78 -18.97
CA LEU A 60 6.33 1.32 -19.42
C LEU A 60 5.39 0.97 -18.25
N ALA A 61 5.89 0.28 -17.22
CA ALA A 61 5.10 -0.09 -16.06
C ALA A 61 4.73 1.15 -15.21
N PRO A 62 5.66 2.04 -14.83
CA PRO A 62 5.28 3.29 -14.16
C PRO A 62 4.25 4.11 -14.93
N LEU A 63 4.41 4.28 -16.25
CA LEU A 63 3.43 5.02 -17.06
C LEU A 63 2.04 4.39 -17.00
N LEU A 64 1.94 3.06 -17.15
CA LEU A 64 0.67 2.35 -17.15
C LEU A 64 0.02 2.34 -15.76
N GLU A 65 0.79 2.03 -14.72
CA GLU A 65 0.30 1.93 -13.35
C GLU A 65 -0.15 3.30 -12.82
N GLU A 66 0.62 4.36 -13.07
CA GLU A 66 0.23 5.71 -12.66
C GLU A 66 -0.96 6.23 -13.48
N TRP A 67 -1.07 5.87 -14.76
CA TRP A 67 -2.24 6.21 -15.56
C TRP A 67 -3.50 5.55 -15.02
N ILE A 68 -3.46 4.25 -14.71
CA ILE A 68 -4.62 3.52 -14.17
C ILE A 68 -4.96 4.00 -12.75
N ILE A 69 -3.97 4.11 -11.87
CA ILE A 69 -4.22 4.36 -10.45
C ILE A 69 -4.42 5.86 -10.17
N ARG A 70 -3.59 6.76 -10.70
CA ARG A 70 -3.65 8.20 -10.35
C ARG A 70 -4.63 8.92 -11.27
N ALA A 71 -4.41 8.84 -12.58
CA ALA A 71 -5.31 9.49 -13.54
C ALA A 71 -6.68 8.81 -13.65
N GLY A 72 -6.77 7.51 -13.35
CA GLY A 72 -8.02 6.76 -13.31
C GLY A 72 -8.67 6.75 -11.93
N LEU A 73 -8.21 5.85 -11.05
CA LEU A 73 -8.85 5.58 -9.76
C LEU A 73 -8.86 6.79 -8.81
N GLN A 74 -7.71 7.44 -8.62
CA GLN A 74 -7.60 8.57 -7.69
C GLN A 74 -8.36 9.80 -8.21
N GLU A 75 -8.27 10.11 -9.50
CA GLU A 75 -9.06 11.20 -10.10
C GLU A 75 -10.56 10.96 -9.92
N TRP A 76 -11.02 9.75 -10.25
CA TRP A 76 -12.42 9.38 -10.11
C TRP A 76 -12.91 9.50 -8.66
N THR A 77 -12.11 9.06 -7.69
CA THR A 77 -12.47 9.17 -6.26
C THR A 77 -12.46 10.60 -5.74
N ILE A 78 -11.55 11.47 -6.23
CA ILE A 78 -11.55 12.90 -5.88
C ILE A 78 -12.85 13.55 -6.36
N GLY A 79 -13.23 13.33 -7.63
CA GLY A 79 -14.48 13.87 -8.17
C GLY A 79 -15.71 13.42 -7.37
N ARG A 80 -15.77 12.15 -6.98
CA ARG A 80 -16.86 11.63 -6.13
C ARG A 80 -16.88 12.25 -4.73
N SER A 81 -15.70 12.52 -4.17
CA SER A 81 -15.55 13.10 -2.84
C SER A 81 -15.95 14.58 -2.80
N GLU A 82 -15.72 15.32 -3.89
CA GLU A 82 -16.17 16.70 -4.03
C GLU A 82 -17.68 16.80 -4.10
N HIS A 83 -18.34 15.93 -4.87
CA HIS A 83 -19.81 15.86 -4.91
C HIS A 83 -20.40 15.61 -3.52
N TYR A 84 -19.86 14.63 -2.79
CA TYR A 84 -20.32 14.33 -1.43
C TYR A 84 -20.11 15.52 -0.47
N ARG A 85 -18.97 16.20 -0.57
CA ARG A 85 -18.68 17.38 0.26
C ARG A 85 -19.72 18.49 0.05
N LEU A 86 -20.12 18.76 -1.19
CA LEU A 86 -21.10 19.79 -1.51
C LEU A 86 -22.49 19.47 -0.95
N GLU A 87 -22.92 18.21 -1.04
CA GLU A 87 -24.18 17.74 -0.46
C GLU A 87 -24.19 17.88 1.07
N VAL A 88 -23.09 17.49 1.73
CA VAL A 88 -22.94 17.59 3.19
C VAL A 88 -22.89 19.06 3.65
N GLN A 89 -22.24 19.95 2.90
CA GLN A 89 -22.21 21.37 3.24
C GLN A 89 -23.60 22.03 3.12
N ALA A 90 -24.44 21.57 2.19
CA ALA A 90 -25.80 22.07 2.03
C ALA A 90 -26.76 21.61 3.16
N ALA A 91 -26.47 20.47 3.78
CA ALA A 91 -27.23 19.94 4.91
C ALA A 91 -26.55 20.33 6.24
N ALA A 92 -26.90 21.50 6.80
CA ALA A 92 -26.39 22.06 8.06
C ALA A 92 -25.79 21.01 9.03
N VAL A 93 -24.46 20.95 9.09
CA VAL A 93 -23.72 19.85 9.75
C VAL A 93 -23.71 20.02 11.28
N PRO A 94 -23.94 18.95 12.07
CA PRO A 94 -23.81 19.00 13.54
C PRO A 94 -22.38 19.27 13.98
N THR A 95 -22.17 20.06 15.03
CA THR A 95 -20.86 20.29 15.64
C THR A 95 -20.37 19.09 16.44
N GLY A 96 -19.16 18.58 16.18
CA GLY A 96 -18.52 17.51 16.97
C GLY A 96 -17.52 16.65 16.17
N LEU A 97 -17.05 15.54 16.76
CA LEU A 97 -16.20 14.53 16.09
C LEU A 97 -16.74 14.08 14.71
N PRO A 98 -18.07 13.94 14.49
CA PRO A 98 -18.61 13.61 13.16
C PRO A 98 -18.29 14.66 12.09
N ALA A 99 -18.17 15.94 12.47
CA ALA A 99 -17.84 17.03 11.55
C ALA A 99 -16.37 17.00 11.10
N ILE A 100 -15.44 16.60 11.99
CA ILE A 100 -14.03 16.44 11.65
C ILE A 100 -13.87 15.29 10.66
N LEU A 101 -14.49 14.14 10.94
CA LEU A 101 -14.47 12.98 10.05
C LEU A 101 -15.12 13.30 8.69
N SER A 102 -16.28 13.96 8.65
CA SER A 102 -16.94 14.32 7.39
C SER A 102 -16.13 15.32 6.56
N THR A 103 -15.25 16.10 7.18
CA THR A 103 -14.36 17.05 6.49
C THR A 103 -13.08 16.38 5.96
N LEU A 104 -12.46 15.50 6.76
CA LEU A 104 -11.18 14.86 6.46
C LEU A 104 -11.32 13.64 5.54
N LEU A 105 -12.37 12.83 5.73
CA LEU A 105 -12.59 11.62 4.94
C LEU A 105 -12.59 11.86 3.43
N PRO A 106 -13.28 12.87 2.86
CA PRO A 106 -13.24 13.12 1.41
C PRO A 106 -11.85 13.56 0.91
N ILE A 107 -10.94 13.98 1.79
CA ILE A 107 -9.56 14.32 1.43
C ILE A 107 -8.66 13.08 1.49
N LEU A 108 -8.81 12.28 2.54
CA LEU A 108 -7.94 11.13 2.79
C LEU A 108 -8.35 9.89 1.99
N ALA A 109 -9.65 9.70 1.72
CA ALA A 109 -10.15 8.51 1.05
C ALA A 109 -9.53 8.31 -0.35
N PRO A 110 -9.43 9.34 -1.23
CA PRO A 110 -8.77 9.16 -2.52
C PRO A 110 -7.31 8.72 -2.41
N VAL A 111 -6.58 9.30 -1.45
CA VAL A 111 -5.17 9.00 -1.20
C VAL A 111 -5.00 7.55 -0.72
N LEU A 112 -5.79 7.14 0.26
CA LEU A 112 -5.71 5.79 0.84
C LEU A 112 -6.18 4.72 -0.15
N LEU A 113 -7.25 4.98 -0.90
CA LEU A 113 -7.74 4.06 -1.94
C LEU A 113 -6.73 3.91 -3.07
N SER A 114 -6.11 5.01 -3.51
CA SER A 114 -5.05 5.01 -4.51
C SER A 114 -3.84 4.17 -4.06
N ALA A 115 -3.32 4.43 -2.86
CA ALA A 115 -2.19 3.68 -2.30
C ALA A 115 -2.51 2.18 -2.10
N THR A 116 -3.73 1.87 -1.67
CA THR A 116 -4.21 0.49 -1.53
C THR A 116 -4.32 -0.19 -2.89
N GLY A 117 -4.95 0.46 -3.88
CA GLY A 117 -5.07 -0.06 -5.25
C GLY A 117 -3.72 -0.35 -5.88
N PHE A 118 -2.76 0.56 -5.71
CA PHE A 118 -1.37 0.35 -6.14
C PHE A 118 -0.73 -0.88 -5.49
N SER A 119 -0.92 -1.05 -4.18
CA SER A 119 -0.40 -2.21 -3.43
C SER A 119 -1.01 -3.52 -3.90
N LEU A 120 -2.30 -3.51 -4.26
CA LEU A 120 -3.01 -4.70 -4.74
C LEU A 120 -2.48 -5.20 -6.09
N LEU A 121 -1.96 -4.32 -6.96
CA LEU A 121 -1.30 -4.73 -8.22
C LEU A 121 -0.08 -5.63 -7.98
N HIS A 122 0.51 -5.54 -6.79
CA HIS A 122 1.73 -6.25 -6.40
C HIS A 122 1.46 -7.54 -5.62
N LEU A 123 0.19 -7.93 -5.43
CA LEU A 123 -0.16 -9.17 -4.72
C LEU A 123 0.41 -10.43 -5.38
N SER A 124 0.61 -10.41 -6.71
CA SER A 124 1.24 -11.52 -7.45
C SER A 124 2.70 -11.76 -7.04
N ALA A 125 3.37 -10.74 -6.48
CA ALA A 125 4.70 -10.84 -5.89
C ALA A 125 4.68 -11.24 -4.39
N GLY A 126 3.49 -11.45 -3.82
CA GLY A 126 3.26 -11.83 -2.43
C GLY A 126 2.85 -10.68 -1.52
N LEU A 127 2.21 -11.02 -0.38
CA LEU A 127 1.67 -10.06 0.58
C LEU A 127 2.74 -9.11 1.15
N PHE A 128 3.96 -9.62 1.38
CA PHE A 128 5.05 -8.82 1.90
C PHE A 128 5.45 -7.70 0.92
N MET A 129 5.61 -8.02 -0.37
CA MET A 129 5.95 -7.04 -1.40
C MET A 129 4.82 -6.03 -1.59
N ALA A 130 3.57 -6.50 -1.63
CA ALA A 130 2.40 -5.62 -1.67
C ALA A 130 2.37 -4.65 -0.48
N GLY A 131 2.73 -5.09 0.72
CA GLY A 131 2.84 -4.23 1.91
C GLY A 131 3.99 -3.21 1.80
N MET A 132 5.15 -3.62 1.28
CA MET A 132 6.32 -2.75 1.14
C MET A 132 6.07 -1.60 0.16
N VAL A 133 5.35 -1.83 -0.93
CA VAL A 133 5.04 -0.80 -1.93
C VAL A 133 3.90 0.14 -1.52
N PHE A 134 3.22 -0.13 -0.40
CA PHE A 134 2.16 0.75 0.11
C PHE A 134 2.68 2.14 0.46
N VAL A 135 3.85 2.23 1.12
CA VAL A 135 4.43 3.52 1.51
C VAL A 135 4.85 4.35 0.27
N PRO A 136 5.61 3.83 -0.71
CA PRO A 136 5.81 4.50 -1.99
C PRO A 136 4.50 4.88 -2.69
N GLY A 137 3.51 3.98 -2.69
CA GLY A 137 2.18 4.24 -3.24
C GLY A 137 1.47 5.43 -2.58
N LEU A 138 1.60 5.55 -1.25
CA LEU A 138 1.07 6.67 -0.46
C LEU A 138 1.77 7.99 -0.81
N VAL A 139 3.09 7.98 -0.94
CA VAL A 139 3.86 9.17 -1.36
C VAL A 139 3.39 9.63 -2.74
N LEU A 140 3.28 8.72 -3.70
CA LEU A 140 2.80 9.03 -5.05
C LEU A 140 1.36 9.57 -5.03
N ALA A 141 0.48 8.98 -4.21
CA ALA A 141 -0.88 9.46 -4.05
C ALA A 141 -0.94 10.88 -3.47
N LEU A 142 -0.06 11.21 -2.52
CA LEU A 142 0.07 12.57 -1.97
C LEU A 142 0.66 13.56 -3.00
N VAL A 143 1.66 13.14 -3.78
CA VAL A 143 2.19 13.95 -4.90
C VAL A 143 1.07 14.26 -5.88
N TYR A 144 0.29 13.26 -6.30
CA TYR A 144 -0.85 13.47 -7.19
C TYR A 144 -1.90 14.39 -6.57
N GLN A 145 -2.18 14.24 -5.27
CA GLN A 145 -3.13 15.09 -4.56
C GLN A 145 -2.69 16.58 -4.60
N ALA A 146 -1.39 16.83 -4.50
CA ALA A 146 -0.82 18.17 -4.48
C ALA A 146 -0.69 18.79 -5.87
N THR A 147 -0.34 18.00 -6.90
CA THR A 147 0.01 18.53 -8.23
C THR A 147 -1.03 18.27 -9.30
N ARG A 148 -1.88 17.25 -9.10
CA ARG A 148 -2.82 16.71 -10.10
C ARG A 148 -2.14 16.30 -11.41
N ASP A 149 -0.84 15.97 -11.37
CA ASP A 149 -0.08 15.52 -12.53
C ASP A 149 0.40 14.07 -12.34
N TRP A 150 -0.25 13.15 -13.06
CA TRP A 150 0.09 11.73 -13.03
C TRP A 150 1.43 11.43 -13.72
N ARG A 151 1.89 12.30 -14.63
CA ARG A 151 3.17 12.12 -15.32
C ARG A 151 4.34 12.35 -14.37
N LEU A 152 4.21 13.35 -13.50
CA LEU A 152 5.15 13.56 -12.40
C LEU A 152 5.18 12.34 -11.47
N CYS A 153 4.02 11.75 -11.17
CA CYS A 153 3.95 10.52 -10.39
C CYS A 153 4.69 9.37 -11.10
N ALA A 154 4.53 9.22 -12.42
CA ALA A 154 5.25 8.21 -13.19
C ALA A 154 6.76 8.40 -13.11
N LEU A 155 7.24 9.66 -13.17
CA LEU A 155 8.65 9.98 -13.01
C LEU A 155 9.19 9.66 -11.60
N VAL A 156 8.44 10.01 -10.55
CA VAL A 156 8.80 9.69 -9.16
C VAL A 156 8.77 8.18 -8.92
N HIS A 157 7.81 7.47 -9.51
CA HIS A 157 7.73 6.02 -9.46
C HIS A 157 8.93 5.38 -10.17
N SER A 158 9.28 5.83 -11.37
CA SER A 158 10.51 5.41 -12.06
C SER A 158 11.76 5.61 -11.21
N PHE A 159 11.83 6.72 -10.45
CA PHE A 159 12.91 6.96 -9.49
C PHE A 159 12.92 5.92 -8.35
N PHE A 160 11.77 5.59 -7.76
CA PHE A 160 11.69 4.52 -6.76
C PHE A 160 12.12 3.16 -7.31
N ASN A 161 11.73 2.84 -8.55
CA ASN A 161 12.14 1.59 -9.20
C ASN A 161 13.66 1.57 -9.47
N ALA A 162 14.23 2.67 -9.96
CA ALA A 162 15.68 2.80 -10.14
C ALA A 162 16.44 2.67 -8.82
N PHE A 163 15.95 3.31 -7.76
CA PHE A 163 16.53 3.20 -6.42
C PHE A 163 16.49 1.77 -5.90
N ALA A 164 15.36 1.06 -6.06
CA ALA A 164 15.23 -0.34 -5.67
C ALA A 164 16.21 -1.24 -6.45
N LEU A 165 16.41 -1.00 -7.75
CA LEU A 165 17.38 -1.73 -8.57
C LEU A 165 18.82 -1.59 -8.06
N CYS A 166 19.20 -0.43 -7.48
CA CYS A 166 20.52 -0.25 -6.88
C CYS A 166 20.82 -1.24 -5.73
N PHE A 167 19.78 -1.80 -5.09
CA PHE A 167 19.94 -2.81 -4.03
C PHE A 167 19.69 -4.24 -4.52
N CYS A 168 19.20 -4.42 -5.75
CA CYS A 168 18.98 -5.73 -6.37
C CYS A 168 20.14 -6.21 -7.25
N GLY A 169 21.02 -5.30 -7.68
CA GLY A 169 22.08 -5.56 -8.66
C GLY A 169 23.50 -5.72 -8.12
N PHE A 170 23.69 -5.91 -6.81
CA PHE A 170 24.99 -6.15 -6.17
C PHE A 170 24.95 -7.31 -5.17
#